data_AF-A0A352T935-F1
#
_entry.id   AF-A0A352T935-F1
#
_cell.length_a   1.000
_cell.length_b   1.000
_cell.length_c   1.000
_cell.angle_alpha   90.00
_cell.angle_beta   90.00
_cell.angle_gamma   90.00
#
_symmetry.space_group_name_H-M   'P 1'
#
loop_
_entity.id
_entity.type
_entity.pdbx_description
1 polymer ?
#
loop_
_entity_poly.entity_id
_entity_poly.type
_entity_poly.pdbx_seq_one_letter_code
_entity_poly.pdbx_strand_id
1 'polypeptide(L)'
;MALKKQTGIKGFFSRLFSKKDDQKNMLLAVEAVQNITNSLVILSQKTGTLNDTFASSKETVTKLIEEAKSFVPQNEIAAAKCEQNILGAITACSSACDSVLAGGDAEEFKKQLSALSVLVTQRSHFKQ
;
A
#
# COMPACT_ATOMS: atom_id res chain seq x y z
N MET A 1 58.99 -3.79 28.26
CA MET A 1 58.14 -2.68 27.78
C MET A 1 57.25 -3.25 26.68
N ALA A 2 55.94 -3.39 26.94
CA ALA A 2 54.85 -2.58 26.37
C ALA A 2 54.78 -2.73 24.83
N LEU A 3 53.70 -3.24 24.22
CA LEU A 3 52.37 -2.61 24.22
C LEU A 3 51.26 -3.60 23.88
N LYS A 4 50.29 -3.63 24.78
CA LYS A 4 48.89 -4.05 24.60
C LYS A 4 48.14 -2.94 23.85
N LYS A 5 47.32 -3.26 22.84
CA LYS A 5 46.16 -2.50 22.26
C LYS A 5 45.94 -3.02 20.82
N GLN A 6 44.75 -3.26 20.28
CA GLN A 6 43.47 -2.63 20.54
C GLN A 6 42.37 -3.51 19.92
N THR A 7 41.54 -4.15 20.75
CA THR A 7 40.25 -4.70 20.34
C THR A 7 39.18 -3.62 20.49
N GLY A 8 38.24 -3.56 19.53
CA GLY A 8 36.89 -3.07 19.79
C GLY A 8 36.56 -1.63 19.37
N ILE A 9 36.47 -1.36 18.05
CA ILE A 9 35.70 -0.20 17.53
C ILE A 9 34.69 -0.61 16.44
N LYS A 10 34.91 -1.73 15.73
CA LYS A 10 34.01 -2.17 14.64
C LYS A 10 32.61 -2.66 15.10
N GLY A 11 32.40 -2.95 16.39
CA GLY A 11 31.12 -3.50 16.89
C GLY A 11 30.10 -2.46 17.40
N PHE A 12 30.53 -1.24 17.72
CA PHE A 12 29.66 -0.23 18.34
C PHE A 12 28.92 0.66 17.33
N PHE A 13 29.52 0.91 16.16
CA PHE A 13 28.86 1.70 15.10
C PHE A 13 27.79 0.90 14.35
N SER A 14 28.02 -0.38 14.03
CA SER A 14 27.03 -1.19 13.30
C SER A 14 25.70 -1.35 14.07
N ARG A 15 25.73 -1.43 15.40
CA ARG A 15 24.52 -1.53 16.23
C ARG A 15 23.73 -0.21 16.34
N LEU A 16 24.38 0.93 16.13
CA LEU A 16 23.73 2.23 16.17
C LEU A 16 23.04 2.58 14.83
N PHE A 17 23.62 2.15 13.70
CA PHE A 17 23.03 2.33 12.38
C PHE A 17 21.81 1.43 12.14
N SER A 18 21.88 0.14 12.49
CA SER A 18 20.73 -0.78 12.30
C SER A 18 19.46 -0.31 13.02
N LYS A 19 19.56 0.22 14.25
CA LYS A 19 18.40 0.74 14.99
C LYS A 19 17.74 1.96 14.35
N LYS A 20 18.50 2.79 13.63
CA LYS A 20 18.00 4.00 13.00
C LYS A 20 17.30 3.69 11.68
N ASP A 21 17.81 2.70 10.94
CA ASP A 21 17.17 2.21 9.71
C ASP A 21 15.86 1.47 10.00
N ASP A 22 15.80 0.63 11.05
CA ASP A 22 14.57 -0.07 11.43
C ASP A 22 13.45 0.90 11.83
N GLN A 23 13.78 1.97 12.57
CA GLN A 23 12.79 2.98 12.96
C GLN A 23 12.26 3.76 11.75
N LYS A 24 13.13 4.12 10.81
CA LYS A 24 12.74 4.82 9.58
C LYS A 24 11.86 3.93 8.68
N ASN A 25 12.23 2.67 8.51
CA ASN A 25 11.48 1.74 7.66
C ASN A 25 10.10 1.42 8.24
N MET A 26 9.99 1.30 9.56
CA MET A 26 8.68 1.13 10.20
C MET A 26 7.78 2.35 9.99
N LEU A 27 8.35 3.57 10.05
CA LEU A 27 7.60 4.80 9.82
C LEU A 27 7.09 4.90 8.37
N LEU A 28 7.90 4.48 7.41
CA LEU A 28 7.51 4.37 6.00
C LEU A 28 6.39 3.33 5.78
N ALA A 29 6.45 2.19 6.48
CA ALA A 29 5.39 1.18 6.40
C ALA A 29 4.06 1.69 6.98
N VAL A 30 4.09 2.45 8.08
CA VAL A 30 2.89 3.09 8.65
C VAL A 30 2.29 4.07 7.65
N GLU A 31 3.13 4.91 7.05
CA GLU A 31 2.71 5.89 6.05
C GLU A 31 2.13 5.21 4.80
N ALA A 32 2.76 4.14 4.32
CA ALA A 32 2.28 3.39 3.16
C ALA A 32 0.88 2.79 3.38
N VAL A 33 0.64 2.14 4.54
CA VAL A 33 -0.67 1.58 4.90
C VAL A 33 -1.73 2.69 5.03
N GLN A 34 -1.38 3.81 5.65
CA GLN A 34 -2.30 4.95 5.77
C GLN A 34 -2.63 5.55 4.40
N ASN A 35 -1.64 5.67 3.52
CA ASN A 35 -1.82 6.19 2.16
C ASN A 35 -2.71 5.29 1.31
N ILE A 36 -2.60 3.97 1.45
CA ILE A 36 -3.52 3.02 0.77
C ILE A 36 -4.96 3.26 1.21
N THR A 37 -5.20 3.32 2.52
CA THR A 37 -6.54 3.52 3.08
C THR A 37 -7.14 4.85 2.61
N ASN A 38 -6.36 5.94 2.71
CA ASN A 38 -6.79 7.26 2.25
C ASN A 38 -7.09 7.29 0.75
N SER A 39 -6.25 6.64 -0.06
CA SER A 39 -6.41 6.61 -1.52
C SER A 39 -7.64 5.80 -1.93
N LEU A 40 -7.95 4.70 -1.23
CA LEU A 40 -9.18 3.94 -1.44
C LEU A 40 -10.43 4.73 -1.04
N VAL A 41 -10.37 5.52 0.04
CA VAL A 41 -11.49 6.42 0.43
C VAL A 41 -11.74 7.46 -0.66
N ILE A 42 -10.69 8.07 -1.22
CA ILE A 42 -10.81 9.02 -2.34
C ILE A 42 -11.41 8.32 -3.57
N LEU A 43 -10.97 7.09 -3.87
CA LEU A 43 -11.53 6.29 -4.96
C LEU A 43 -13.01 5.95 -4.71
N SER A 44 -13.42 5.67 -3.47
CA SER A 44 -14.82 5.45 -3.11
C SER A 44 -15.68 6.69 -3.35
N GLN A 45 -15.20 7.87 -2.95
CA GLN A 45 -15.90 9.13 -3.23
C GLN A 45 -16.05 9.35 -4.74
N LYS A 46 -14.98 9.11 -5.51
CA LYS A 46 -15.00 9.25 -6.97
C LYS A 46 -15.99 8.27 -7.62
N THR A 47 -15.88 6.99 -7.30
CA THR A 47 -16.79 5.95 -7.82
C THR A 47 -18.23 6.15 -7.37
N GLY A 48 -18.47 6.83 -6.25
CA GLY A 48 -19.80 7.25 -5.81
C GLY A 48 -20.52 8.18 -6.79
N THR A 49 -19.78 8.91 -7.63
CA THR A 49 -20.34 9.79 -8.68
C THR A 49 -20.79 9.04 -9.95
N LEU A 50 -20.41 7.77 -10.11
CA LEU A 50 -20.87 6.92 -11.20
C LEU A 50 -22.37 6.60 -11.04
N ASN A 51 -23.04 6.28 -12.14
CA ASN A 51 -24.44 5.84 -12.10
C ASN A 51 -24.59 4.43 -11.47
N ASP A 52 -25.84 3.98 -11.32
CA ASP A 52 -26.17 2.73 -10.61
C ASP A 52 -25.74 1.46 -11.33
N THR A 53 -25.39 1.52 -12.62
CA THR A 53 -24.79 0.40 -13.35
C THR A 53 -23.47 -0.06 -12.72
N PHE A 54 -22.83 0.81 -11.93
CA PHE A 54 -21.58 0.53 -11.21
C PHE A 54 -21.79 0.21 -9.73
N ALA A 55 -23.02 -0.10 -9.29
CA ALA A 55 -23.31 -0.43 -7.89
C ALA A 55 -22.41 -1.53 -7.32
N SER A 56 -22.16 -2.59 -8.10
CA SER A 56 -21.25 -3.68 -7.70
C SER A 56 -19.81 -3.18 -7.53
N SER A 57 -19.33 -2.32 -8.43
CA SER A 57 -18.00 -1.71 -8.32
C SER A 57 -17.88 -0.82 -7.08
N LYS A 58 -18.90 -0.02 -6.75
CA LYS A 58 -18.95 0.80 -5.53
C LYS A 58 -18.89 -0.07 -4.27
N GLU A 59 -19.62 -1.18 -4.25
CA GLU A 59 -19.58 -2.15 -3.15
C GLU A 59 -18.20 -2.79 -3.02
N THR A 60 -17.56 -3.17 -4.14
CA THR A 60 -16.19 -3.70 -4.12
C THR A 60 -15.22 -2.69 -3.52
N VAL A 61 -15.21 -1.43 -3.97
CA VAL A 61 -14.30 -0.41 -3.38
C VAL A 61 -14.54 -0.25 -1.88
N THR A 62 -15.79 -0.30 -1.43
CA THR A 62 -16.13 -0.26 0.01
C THR A 62 -15.53 -1.45 0.76
N LYS A 63 -15.63 -2.66 0.21
CA LYS A 63 -15.00 -3.87 0.80
C LYS A 63 -13.48 -3.73 0.87
N LEU A 64 -12.85 -3.20 -0.17
CA LEU A 64 -11.40 -2.98 -0.20
C LEU A 64 -10.93 -1.99 0.87
N ILE A 65 -11.73 -0.96 1.19
CA ILE A 65 -11.45 -0.05 2.30
C ILE A 65 -11.45 -0.81 3.63
N GLU A 66 -12.47 -1.63 3.88
CA GLU A 66 -12.56 -2.43 5.11
C GLU A 66 -11.40 -3.43 5.23
N GLU A 67 -11.00 -4.05 4.12
CA GLU A 67 -9.81 -4.92 4.09
C GLU A 67 -8.53 -4.14 4.39
N ALA A 68 -8.34 -2.97 3.77
CA ALA A 68 -7.15 -2.12 3.97
C ALA A 68 -7.03 -1.58 5.39
N LYS A 69 -8.14 -1.30 6.08
CA LYS A 69 -8.15 -0.93 7.50
C LYS A 69 -7.58 -2.03 8.41
N SER A 70 -7.59 -3.28 7.96
CA SER A 70 -7.00 -4.41 8.70
C SER A 70 -5.50 -4.60 8.46
N PHE A 71 -4.88 -3.77 7.61
CA PHE A 71 -3.46 -3.89 7.32
C PHE A 71 -2.62 -3.44 8.52
N VAL A 72 -1.66 -4.29 8.88
CA VAL A 72 -0.62 -3.97 9.85
C VAL A 72 0.63 -3.55 9.08
N PRO A 73 1.27 -2.42 9.44
CA PRO A 73 2.54 -2.01 8.87
C PRO A 73 3.62 -3.06 9.06
N GLN A 74 4.40 -3.34 8.02
CA GLN A 74 5.45 -4.36 8.06
C GLN A 74 6.77 -3.85 7.47
N ASN A 75 7.86 -4.17 8.17
CA ASN A 75 9.22 -3.86 7.74
C ASN A 75 9.81 -5.00 6.89
N GLU A 76 9.04 -5.48 5.90
CA GLU A 76 9.47 -6.49 4.95
C GLU A 76 9.46 -5.92 3.52
N ILE A 77 10.51 -6.19 2.75
CA ILE A 77 10.64 -5.69 1.36
C ILE A 77 9.46 -6.16 0.50
N ALA A 78 8.98 -7.38 0.71
CA ALA A 78 7.85 -7.94 -0.02
C ALA A 78 6.54 -7.18 0.29
N ALA A 79 6.29 -6.85 1.56
CA ALA A 79 5.14 -6.05 1.98
C ALA A 79 5.21 -4.63 1.37
N ALA A 80 6.36 -3.97 1.46
CA ALA A 80 6.57 -2.63 0.89
C ALA A 80 6.34 -2.61 -0.64
N LYS A 81 6.83 -3.63 -1.36
CA LYS A 81 6.59 -3.76 -2.81
C LYS A 81 5.12 -4.02 -3.12
N CYS A 82 4.44 -4.82 -2.30
CA CYS A 82 3.01 -5.04 -2.43
C CYS A 82 2.21 -3.74 -2.22
N GLU A 83 2.57 -2.95 -1.20
CA GLU A 83 1.96 -1.65 -0.91
C GLU A 83 2.14 -0.65 -2.07
N GLN A 84 3.34 -0.59 -2.66
CA GLN A 84 3.59 0.22 -3.86
C GLN A 84 2.74 -0.23 -5.06
N ASN A 85 2.62 -1.54 -5.28
CA ASN A 85 1.78 -2.08 -6.36
C ASN A 85 0.30 -1.73 -6.15
N ILE A 86 -0.19 -1.80 -4.90
CA ILE A 86 -1.56 -1.38 -4.56
C ILE A 86 -1.75 0.10 -4.89
N LEU A 87 -0.84 0.98 -4.46
CA LEU A 87 -0.94 2.42 -4.75
C LEU A 87 -0.93 2.71 -6.26
N GLY A 88 -0.11 1.99 -7.03
CA GLY A 88 -0.12 2.05 -8.49
C GLY A 88 -1.46 1.61 -9.09
N ALA A 89 -2.02 0.51 -8.60
CA ALA A 89 -3.32 -0.01 -9.04
C ALA A 89 -4.48 0.93 -8.66
N ILE A 90 -4.44 1.58 -7.50
CA ILE A 90 -5.42 2.61 -7.11
C ILE A 90 -5.36 3.78 -8.09
N THR A 91 -4.15 4.23 -8.46
CA THR A 91 -3.96 5.31 -9.43
C THR A 91 -4.54 4.93 -10.80
N ALA A 92 -4.24 3.73 -11.30
CA ALA A 92 -4.78 3.22 -12.55
C ALA A 92 -6.32 3.09 -12.52
N CYS A 93 -6.87 2.57 -11.42
CA CYS A 93 -8.32 2.45 -11.23
C CYS A 93 -9.01 3.82 -11.15
N SER A 94 -8.38 4.80 -10.48
CA SER A 94 -8.85 6.19 -10.41
C SER A 94 -8.89 6.84 -11.80
N SER A 95 -7.83 6.69 -12.60
CA SER A 95 -7.79 7.19 -13.98
C SER A 95 -8.82 6.51 -14.88
N ALA A 96 -9.03 5.20 -14.73
CA ALA A 96 -10.07 4.48 -15.47
C ALA A 96 -11.48 4.96 -15.05
N CYS A 97 -11.69 5.26 -13.77
CA CYS A 97 -12.94 5.86 -13.30
C CYS A 97 -13.19 7.25 -13.91
N ASP A 98 -12.17 8.10 -14.01
CA ASP A 98 -12.27 9.40 -14.68
C ASP A 98 -12.61 9.24 -16.17
N SER A 99 -12.01 8.26 -16.83
CA SER A 99 -12.34 7.92 -18.22
C SER A 99 -13.81 7.55 -18.37
N VAL A 100 -14.35 6.70 -17.50
CA VAL A 100 -15.78 6.33 -17.50
C VAL A 100 -16.68 7.54 -17.29
N LEU A 101 -16.33 8.44 -16.36
CA LEU A 101 -17.09 9.69 -16.13
C LEU A 101 -17.09 10.60 -17.35
N ALA A 102 -16.04 10.55 -18.17
CA ALA A 102 -15.93 11.26 -19.44
C ALA A 102 -16.60 10.53 -20.62
N GLY A 103 -17.32 9.42 -20.38
CA GLY A 103 -17.98 8.62 -21.42
C GLY A 103 -17.09 7.55 -22.06
N GLY A 104 -15.95 7.24 -21.44
CA GLY A 104 -15.00 6.21 -21.86
C GLY A 104 -15.41 4.78 -21.47
N ASP A 105 -14.45 3.86 -21.60
CA ASP A 105 -14.67 2.42 -21.49
C ASP A 105 -14.86 1.94 -20.03
N ALA A 106 -16.03 1.37 -19.77
CA ALA A 106 -16.40 0.78 -18.48
C ALA A 106 -15.70 -0.55 -18.19
N GLU A 107 -15.28 -1.30 -19.22
CA GLU A 107 -14.60 -2.59 -19.05
C GLU A 107 -13.21 -2.40 -18.46
N GLU A 108 -12.46 -1.40 -18.94
CA GLU A 108 -11.14 -1.08 -18.41
C GLU A 108 -11.22 -0.70 -16.91
N PHE A 109 -12.21 0.08 -16.50
CA PHE A 109 -12.42 0.38 -15.07
C PHE A 109 -12.66 -0.89 -14.24
N LYS A 110 -13.53 -1.80 -14.71
CA LYS A 110 -13.81 -3.07 -14.01
C LYS A 110 -12.56 -3.96 -13.93
N LYS A 111 -11.77 -4.01 -14.99
CA LYS A 111 -10.51 -4.76 -15.04
C LYS A 111 -9.50 -4.21 -14.05
N GLN A 112 -9.32 -2.89 -14.00
CA GLN A 112 -8.42 -2.24 -13.03
C GLN A 112 -8.89 -2.45 -11.59
N LEU A 113 -10.20 -2.40 -11.34
CA LEU A 113 -10.77 -2.68 -10.02
C LEU A 113 -10.55 -4.13 -9.59
N SER A 114 -10.68 -5.09 -10.52
CA SER A 114 -10.39 -6.49 -10.26
C SER A 114 -8.91 -6.72 -9.92
N ALA A 115 -7.99 -6.11 -10.68
CA ALA A 115 -6.56 -6.17 -10.41
C ALA A 115 -6.21 -5.57 -9.04
N LEU A 116 -6.81 -4.44 -8.69
CA LEU A 116 -6.67 -3.83 -7.37
C LEU A 116 -7.16 -4.77 -6.26
N SER A 117 -8.33 -5.40 -6.44
CA SER A 117 -8.87 -6.35 -5.47
C SER A 117 -7.93 -7.52 -5.22
N VAL A 118 -7.34 -8.11 -6.25
CA VAL A 118 -6.35 -9.19 -6.11
C VAL A 118 -5.15 -8.75 -5.28
N LEU A 119 -4.64 -7.54 -5.49
CA LEU A 119 -3.48 -7.02 -4.75
C LEU A 119 -3.81 -6.74 -3.28
N VAL A 120 -4.99 -6.19 -2.98
CA VAL A 120 -5.45 -5.96 -1.61
C VAL A 120 -5.63 -7.29 -0.86
N THR A 121 -6.27 -8.28 -1.49
CA THR A 121 -6.36 -9.63 -0.93
C THR A 121 -4.98 -10.23 -0.74
N GLN A 122 -4.07 -10.08 -1.71
CA GLN A 122 -2.68 -10.55 -1.58
C GLN A 122 -1.99 -9.93 -0.35
N ARG A 123 -2.13 -8.62 -0.14
CA ARG A 123 -1.55 -7.92 1.02
C ARG A 123 -2.12 -8.40 2.35
N SER A 124 -3.36 -8.88 2.37
CA SER A 124 -3.99 -9.45 3.57
C SER A 124 -3.34 -10.77 4.03
N HIS A 125 -2.65 -11.50 3.15
CA HIS A 125 -1.92 -12.72 3.53
C HIS A 125 -0.60 -12.45 4.24
N PHE A 126 -0.13 -11.20 4.22
CA PHE A 126 1.05 -10.82 4.96
C PHE A 126 0.78 -10.73 6.47
N LYS A 127 -0.47 -10.85 6.94
CA LYS A 127 -0.84 -10.84 8.37
C LYS A 127 0.07 -11.77 9.19
N GLN A 128 1.01 -11.18 9.91
CA GLN A 128 1.74 -11.77 11.03
C GLN A 128 1.39 -10.97 12.27
#